data_AF-A0ABD4KT75-F1
#
_entry.id   AF-A0ABD4KT75-F1
#
_cell.length_a   1.000
_cell.length_b   1.000
_cell.length_c   1.000
_cell.angle_alpha   90.00
_cell.angle_beta   90.00
_cell.angle_gamma   90.00
#
_symmetry.space_group_name_H-M   'P 1'
#
loop_
_entity.id
_entity.type
_entity.pdbx_description
1 polymer ?
#
loop_
_entity_poly.entity_id
_entity_poly.type
_entity_poly.pdbx_seq_one_letter_code
_entity_poly.pdbx_strand_id
1 'polypeptide(L)'
;ERRDGLHDMVVGLIHWSQFEIPDISISDITIPTRTFPLGILPTASDLKSMASELISNLQKLGNRIPKEYFELISKDSELLSFSPEMLFKNLQVQTESNWQKSCCESEGFSSQHDESPVLDGFGKGTHFIIMPCDETLALDVKPNDKSTTELQKILVGFSNSLSDNQEAVLTTKFRLHQGNADPQELIEAGFFNKLDAANGDHFVEGEFDEFGQFKGFVTVYRGEPQQHIINWNESFGHKTRCGPFKIQFTYLQGDNSESLVSPETYVEIKNKLHMYGGLYLYKDGIRVLPYGKQEFDFLRFEEKRTKNAGSAFFSHRLM
;
A
#
# COMPACT_ATOMS: atom_id res chain seq x y z
N GLU A 1 18.05 8.00 -3.18
CA GLU A 1 18.89 7.18 -4.09
C GLU A 1 19.93 6.40 -3.29
N ARG A 2 20.42 5.25 -3.80
CA ARG A 2 21.53 4.54 -3.18
C ARG A 2 22.81 5.38 -3.28
N ARG A 3 23.74 5.23 -2.32
CA ARG A 3 24.98 6.04 -2.25
C ARG A 3 25.90 5.88 -3.47
N ASP A 4 25.71 4.81 -4.24
CA ASP A 4 26.46 4.44 -5.45
C ASP A 4 25.74 4.84 -6.75
N GLY A 5 24.63 5.57 -6.66
CA GLY A 5 23.92 6.12 -7.81
C GLY A 5 22.86 5.20 -8.40
N LEU A 6 22.55 5.46 -9.66
CA LEU A 6 21.49 4.79 -10.42
C LEU A 6 22.08 3.67 -11.28
N HIS A 7 21.45 2.49 -11.25
CA HIS A 7 21.92 1.27 -11.90
C HIS A 7 21.03 0.85 -13.07
N ASP A 8 21.56 -0.05 -13.92
CA ASP A 8 20.83 -0.69 -15.01
C ASP A 8 19.52 -1.32 -14.52
N MET A 9 18.54 -1.38 -15.43
CA MET A 9 17.25 -1.97 -15.13
C MET A 9 17.39 -3.48 -14.91
N VAL A 10 16.79 -3.99 -13.83
CA VAL A 10 16.70 -5.44 -13.57
C VAL A 10 15.27 -5.89 -13.74
N VAL A 11 15.07 -6.93 -14.55
CA VAL A 11 13.77 -7.55 -14.80
C VAL A 11 13.79 -8.96 -14.23
N GLY A 12 12.82 -9.28 -13.37
CA GLY A 12 12.59 -10.62 -12.82
C GLY A 12 11.29 -11.21 -13.32
N LEU A 13 11.32 -12.48 -13.74
CA LEU A 13 10.12 -13.26 -14.06
C LEU A 13 9.76 -14.14 -12.86
N ILE A 14 8.58 -13.93 -12.31
CA ILE A 14 8.09 -14.64 -11.13
C ILE A 14 6.86 -15.44 -11.51
N HIS A 15 6.94 -16.76 -11.35
CA HIS A 15 5.75 -17.60 -11.32
C HIS A 15 5.35 -17.91 -9.87
N TRP A 16 4.21 -17.41 -9.42
CA TRP A 16 3.76 -17.46 -8.02
C TRP A 16 3.59 -18.89 -7.51
N SER A 17 3.02 -19.78 -8.34
CA SER A 17 2.83 -21.19 -7.98
C SER A 17 4.12 -21.94 -7.64
N GLN A 18 5.31 -21.40 -7.96
CA GLN A 18 6.58 -21.97 -7.49
C GLN A 18 6.69 -21.94 -5.96
N PHE A 19 6.14 -20.91 -5.30
CA PHE A 19 6.17 -20.77 -3.85
C PHE A 19 5.14 -21.66 -3.14
N GLU A 20 4.23 -22.27 -3.89
CA GLU A 20 3.17 -23.15 -3.39
C GLU A 20 3.53 -24.63 -3.52
N ILE A 21 4.63 -24.96 -4.19
CA ILE A 21 5.08 -26.34 -4.36
C ILE A 21 5.47 -26.91 -2.97
N PRO A 22 4.89 -28.05 -2.55
CA PRO A 22 5.25 -28.67 -1.30
C PRO A 22 6.69 -29.23 -1.33
N ASP A 23 7.33 -29.30 -0.16
CA ASP A 23 8.63 -29.96 0.05
C ASP A 23 9.81 -29.40 -0.78
N ILE A 24 9.68 -28.17 -1.30
CA ILE A 24 10.81 -27.40 -1.84
C ILE A 24 11.13 -26.19 -0.95
N SER A 25 12.41 -25.87 -0.84
CA SER A 25 12.88 -24.70 -0.11
C SER A 25 12.95 -23.48 -1.03
N ILE A 26 12.92 -22.28 -0.47
CA ILE A 26 13.14 -21.03 -1.24
C ILE A 26 14.48 -21.07 -2.00
N SER A 27 15.49 -21.77 -1.46
CA SER A 27 16.79 -21.99 -2.13
C SER A 27 16.72 -22.89 -3.36
N ASP A 28 15.67 -23.69 -3.51
CA ASP A 28 15.45 -24.55 -4.69
C ASP A 28 14.77 -23.77 -5.83
N ILE A 29 14.14 -22.61 -5.54
CA ILE A 29 13.42 -21.79 -6.51
C ILE A 29 14.40 -20.86 -7.23
N THR A 30 14.37 -20.90 -8.56
CA THR A 30 15.12 -19.93 -9.39
C THR A 30 14.16 -18.90 -9.95
N ILE A 31 14.44 -17.62 -9.69
CA ILE A 31 13.76 -16.49 -10.33
C ILE A 31 14.66 -16.02 -11.48
N PRO A 32 14.31 -16.28 -12.75
CA PRO A 32 15.09 -15.78 -13.88
C PRO A 32 15.15 -14.26 -13.82
N THR A 33 16.36 -13.72 -13.88
CA THR A 33 16.60 -12.27 -13.93
C THR A 33 17.41 -11.89 -15.16
N ARG A 34 17.15 -10.71 -15.72
CA ARG A 34 17.94 -10.11 -16.81
C ARG A 34 18.21 -8.65 -16.47
N THR A 35 19.37 -8.17 -16.87
CA THR A 35 19.78 -6.78 -16.71
C THR A 35 19.81 -6.11 -18.07
N PHE A 36 19.21 -4.93 -18.17
CA PHE A 36 19.10 -4.17 -19.41
C PHE A 36 19.74 -2.79 -19.21
N PRO A 37 20.68 -2.40 -20.09
CA PRO A 37 21.24 -1.06 -20.11
C PRO A 37 20.18 0.02 -20.35
N LEU A 38 20.52 1.25 -20.01
CA LEU A 38 19.72 2.44 -20.29
C LEU A 38 19.25 2.47 -21.76
N GLY A 39 17.95 2.68 -21.96
CA GLY A 39 17.35 2.79 -23.30
C GLY A 39 16.94 1.47 -23.93
N ILE A 40 17.12 0.33 -23.27
CA ILE A 40 16.78 -1.00 -23.81
C ILE A 40 15.69 -1.64 -22.97
N LEU A 41 14.59 -2.03 -23.63
CA LEU A 41 13.50 -2.77 -23.00
C LEU A 41 13.59 -4.28 -23.26
N PRO A 42 13.04 -5.11 -22.37
CA PRO A 42 12.92 -6.54 -22.59
C PRO A 42 12.04 -6.83 -23.81
N THR A 43 12.55 -7.68 -24.70
CA THR A 43 11.85 -8.16 -25.89
C THR A 43 11.05 -9.43 -25.57
N ALA A 44 10.18 -9.84 -26.50
CA ALA A 44 9.51 -11.14 -26.42
C ALA A 44 10.49 -12.32 -26.40
N SER A 45 11.66 -12.18 -27.03
CA SER A 45 12.71 -13.21 -27.01
C SER A 45 13.35 -13.35 -25.62
N ASP A 46 13.56 -12.23 -24.93
CA ASP A 46 14.11 -12.24 -23.57
C ASP A 46 13.15 -12.94 -22.60
N LEU A 47 11.85 -12.62 -22.72
CA LEU A 47 10.81 -13.28 -21.95
C LEU A 47 10.76 -14.79 -22.20
N LYS A 48 10.82 -15.22 -23.47
CA LYS A 48 10.85 -16.65 -23.82
C LYS A 48 12.08 -17.35 -23.26
N SER A 49 13.23 -16.68 -23.23
CA SER A 49 14.45 -17.18 -22.61
C SER A 49 14.30 -17.34 -21.10
N MET A 50 13.75 -16.33 -20.41
CA MET A 50 13.48 -16.38 -18.97
C MET A 50 12.47 -17.48 -18.62
N ALA A 51 11.39 -17.61 -19.39
CA ALA A 51 10.41 -18.69 -19.27
C ALA A 51 11.05 -20.07 -19.45
N SER A 52 11.90 -20.24 -20.47
CA SER A 52 12.61 -21.51 -20.70
C SER A 52 13.58 -21.86 -19.56
N GLU A 53 14.24 -20.86 -18.98
CA GLU A 53 15.11 -21.03 -17.81
C GLU A 53 14.33 -21.47 -16.57
N LEU A 54 13.14 -20.89 -16.36
CA LEU A 54 12.23 -21.28 -15.28
C LEU A 54 11.80 -22.74 -15.42
N ILE A 55 11.32 -23.13 -16.61
CA ILE A 55 10.91 -24.52 -16.90
C ILE A 55 12.10 -25.49 -16.77
N SER A 56 13.28 -25.11 -17.26
CA SER A 56 14.49 -25.94 -17.14
C SER A 56 14.88 -26.18 -15.68
N ASN A 57 14.74 -25.19 -14.79
CA ASN A 57 15.00 -25.40 -13.37
C ASN A 57 13.97 -26.33 -12.72
N LEU A 58 12.69 -26.19 -13.05
CA LEU A 58 11.66 -27.12 -12.56
C LEU A 58 11.93 -28.56 -13.04
N GLN A 59 12.39 -28.74 -14.27
CA GLN A 59 12.80 -30.04 -14.79
C GLN A 59 13.98 -30.66 -13.99
N LYS A 60 14.95 -29.85 -13.55
CA LYS A 60 16.07 -30.33 -12.72
C LYS A 60 15.63 -30.83 -11.35
N LEU A 61 14.56 -30.25 -10.80
CA LEU A 61 13.97 -30.70 -9.53
C LEU A 61 13.23 -32.03 -9.67
N GLY A 62 12.84 -32.41 -10.90
CA GLY A 62 12.35 -33.74 -11.25
C GLY A 62 11.19 -34.20 -10.38
N ASN A 63 11.34 -35.37 -9.74
CA ASN A 63 10.29 -35.99 -8.93
C ASN A 63 9.96 -35.23 -7.62
N ARG A 64 10.71 -34.18 -7.26
CA ARG A 64 10.40 -33.32 -6.11
C ARG A 64 9.18 -32.44 -6.37
N ILE A 65 8.84 -32.21 -7.64
CA ILE A 65 7.69 -31.38 -8.01
C ILE A 65 6.53 -32.30 -8.40
N PRO A 66 5.35 -32.15 -7.79
CA PRO A 66 4.16 -32.86 -8.26
C PRO A 66 3.83 -32.48 -9.70
N LYS A 67 3.44 -33.46 -10.52
CA LYS A 67 3.19 -33.27 -11.96
C LYS A 67 2.17 -32.15 -12.25
N GLU A 68 1.17 -32.00 -11.38
CA GLU A 68 0.13 -30.98 -11.49
C GLU A 68 0.71 -29.56 -11.51
N TYR A 69 1.65 -29.24 -10.61
CA TYR A 69 2.33 -27.93 -10.58
C TYR A 69 3.22 -27.73 -11.81
N PHE A 70 3.94 -28.77 -12.23
CA PHE A 70 4.78 -28.69 -13.42
C PHE A 70 3.94 -28.41 -14.68
N GLU A 71 2.82 -29.10 -14.84
CA GLU A 71 1.89 -28.89 -15.95
C GLU A 71 1.22 -27.52 -15.91
N LEU A 72 0.81 -27.04 -14.73
CA LEU A 72 0.25 -25.71 -14.54
C LEU A 72 1.23 -24.62 -14.99
N ILE A 73 2.45 -24.64 -14.41
CA ILE A 73 3.48 -23.64 -14.70
C ILE A 73 3.90 -23.69 -16.18
N SER A 74 3.95 -24.89 -16.77
CA SER A 74 4.26 -25.03 -18.20
C SER A 74 3.19 -24.41 -19.10
N LYS A 75 1.90 -24.64 -18.80
CA LYS A 75 0.79 -24.05 -19.55
C LYS A 75 0.76 -22.52 -19.41
N ASP A 76 0.93 -22.00 -18.20
CA ASP A 76 0.96 -20.56 -17.95
C ASP A 76 2.14 -19.89 -18.65
N SER A 77 3.29 -20.56 -18.67
CA SER A 77 4.48 -20.10 -19.41
C SER A 77 4.25 -20.00 -20.92
N GLU A 78 3.40 -20.84 -21.51
CA GLU A 78 3.04 -20.76 -22.94
C GLU A 78 2.14 -19.54 -23.23
N LEU A 79 1.35 -19.10 -22.25
CA LEU A 79 0.50 -17.91 -22.35
C LEU A 79 1.29 -16.60 -22.31
N LEU A 80 2.56 -16.63 -21.90
CA LEU A 80 3.46 -15.47 -21.85
C LEU A 80 3.89 -14.99 -23.26
N SER A 81 2.91 -14.59 -24.07
CA SER A 81 3.06 -14.21 -25.48
C SER A 81 2.82 -12.72 -25.69
N PHE A 82 3.51 -11.88 -24.91
CA PHE A 82 3.47 -10.43 -25.11
C PHE A 82 4.89 -9.85 -25.21
N SER A 83 5.00 -8.67 -25.82
CA SER A 83 6.24 -7.91 -25.88
C SER A 83 6.18 -6.78 -24.87
N PRO A 84 6.97 -6.81 -23.78
CA PRO A 84 7.05 -5.71 -22.83
C PRO A 84 7.43 -4.41 -23.54
N GLU A 85 8.34 -4.46 -24.51
CA GLU A 85 8.72 -3.30 -25.33
C GLU A 85 7.50 -2.61 -25.96
N MET A 86 6.58 -3.38 -26.56
CA MET A 86 5.37 -2.81 -27.15
C MET A 86 4.41 -2.25 -26.09
N LEU A 87 4.28 -2.93 -24.95
CA LEU A 87 3.45 -2.48 -23.84
C LEU A 87 3.93 -1.12 -23.29
N PHE A 88 5.22 -1.01 -22.97
CA PHE A 88 5.82 0.23 -22.44
C PHE A 88 5.76 1.37 -23.46
N LYS A 89 6.03 1.11 -24.75
CA LYS A 89 5.86 2.12 -25.80
C LYS A 89 4.44 2.66 -25.85
N ASN A 90 3.43 1.79 -25.77
CA ASN A 90 2.04 2.21 -25.75
C ASN A 90 1.68 3.03 -24.48
N LEU A 91 2.17 2.62 -23.31
CA LEU A 91 1.97 3.34 -22.05
C LEU A 91 2.64 4.73 -22.06
N GLN A 92 3.82 4.85 -22.66
CA GLN A 92 4.53 6.13 -22.79
C GLN A 92 3.73 7.11 -23.65
N VAL A 93 3.21 6.66 -24.81
CA VAL A 93 2.36 7.49 -25.69
C VAL A 93 1.11 7.98 -24.95
N GLN A 94 0.48 7.12 -24.14
CA GLN A 94 -0.66 7.52 -23.32
C GLN A 94 -0.26 8.53 -22.23
N THR A 95 0.90 8.32 -21.58
CA THR A 95 1.40 9.20 -20.52
C THR A 95 1.69 10.60 -21.04
N GLU A 96 2.37 10.71 -22.19
CA GLU A 96 2.65 11.99 -22.86
C GLU A 96 1.36 12.71 -23.26
N SER A 97 0.40 11.97 -23.82
CA SER A 97 -0.90 12.53 -24.20
C SER A 97 -1.67 13.08 -22.99
N ASN A 98 -1.66 12.36 -21.87
CA ASN A 98 -2.33 12.80 -20.63
C ASN A 98 -1.62 13.99 -19.98
N TRP A 99 -0.29 13.99 -20.01
CA TRP A 99 0.51 15.13 -19.54
C TRP A 99 0.18 16.39 -20.31
N GLN A 100 0.15 16.32 -21.64
CA GLN A 100 -0.19 17.45 -22.50
C GLN A 100 -1.61 17.98 -22.23
N LYS A 101 -2.60 17.11 -22.03
CA LYS A 101 -3.97 17.53 -21.63
C LYS A 101 -3.95 18.27 -20.29
N SER A 102 -3.28 17.72 -19.27
CA SER A 102 -3.19 18.30 -17.94
C SER A 102 -2.51 19.68 -17.91
N CYS A 103 -1.46 19.87 -18.72
CA CYS A 103 -0.77 21.15 -18.85
C CYS A 103 -1.63 22.21 -19.56
N CYS A 104 -2.50 21.81 -20.50
CA CYS A 104 -3.38 22.73 -21.22
C CYS A 104 -4.61 23.18 -20.41
N GLU A 105 -5.05 22.38 -19.42
CA GLU A 105 -6.21 22.69 -18.58
C GLU A 105 -5.87 23.52 -17.33
N SER A 106 -4.58 23.63 -17.00
CA SER A 106 -4.09 24.33 -15.80
C SER A 106 -3.52 25.70 -16.16
N GLU A 107 -4.36 26.75 -16.24
CA GLU A 107 -3.86 28.13 -16.29
C GLU A 107 -3.16 28.49 -14.97
N GLY A 108 -1.86 28.21 -14.85
CA GLY A 108 -1.08 28.72 -13.72
C GLY A 108 0.14 27.93 -13.26
N PHE A 109 0.40 26.71 -13.75
CA PHE A 109 1.59 25.96 -13.35
C PHE A 109 2.67 26.04 -14.45
N SER A 110 3.57 27.00 -14.33
CA SER A 110 4.80 27.06 -15.12
C SER A 110 5.99 26.96 -14.18
N SER A 111 6.35 25.72 -13.83
CA SER A 111 7.62 25.44 -13.19
C SER A 111 8.66 25.15 -14.26
N GLN A 112 9.88 25.68 -14.12
CA GLN A 112 10.98 25.54 -15.10
C GLN A 112 11.58 24.11 -15.17
N HIS A 113 10.91 23.11 -14.59
CA HIS A 113 11.30 21.70 -14.56
C HIS A 113 10.12 20.75 -14.85
N ASP A 114 9.20 21.14 -15.75
CA ASP A 114 8.08 20.29 -16.18
C ASP A 114 8.47 19.40 -17.38
N GLU A 115 9.39 18.47 -17.17
CA GLU A 115 9.53 17.34 -18.09
C GLU A 115 8.35 16.37 -17.88
N SER A 116 7.76 15.89 -18.98
CA SER A 116 6.67 14.91 -18.92
C SER A 116 7.12 13.70 -18.10
N PRO A 117 6.31 13.17 -17.16
CA PRO A 117 6.66 11.97 -16.44
C PRO A 117 6.89 10.84 -17.43
N VAL A 118 8.09 10.28 -17.41
CA VAL A 118 8.49 9.19 -18.31
C VAL A 118 8.13 7.86 -17.65
N LEU A 119 7.06 7.22 -18.14
CA LEU A 119 6.58 5.90 -17.71
C LEU A 119 7.14 4.80 -18.61
N ASP A 120 8.42 4.94 -18.94
CA ASP A 120 8.97 4.22 -20.07
C ASP A 120 9.63 2.91 -19.62
N GLY A 121 10.12 2.82 -18.37
CA GLY A 121 10.92 1.68 -17.95
C GLY A 121 12.25 1.56 -18.69
N PHE A 122 12.67 2.57 -19.47
CA PHE A 122 13.93 2.58 -20.21
C PHE A 122 15.06 3.19 -19.38
N GLY A 123 14.75 3.86 -18.28
CA GLY A 123 15.71 4.57 -17.44
C GLY A 123 16.52 3.67 -16.52
N LYS A 124 15.88 3.23 -15.43
CA LYS A 124 16.45 2.51 -14.27
C LYS A 124 15.31 1.89 -13.48
N GLY A 125 15.59 0.87 -12.66
CA GLY A 125 14.64 0.34 -11.70
C GLY A 125 14.57 -1.19 -11.66
N THR A 126 13.55 -1.72 -10.99
CA THR A 126 13.31 -3.16 -10.89
C THR A 126 11.91 -3.46 -11.39
N HIS A 127 11.81 -4.29 -12.42
CA HIS A 127 10.54 -4.74 -12.98
C HIS A 127 10.29 -6.18 -12.59
N PHE A 128 9.09 -6.46 -12.10
CA PHE A 128 8.62 -7.81 -11.85
C PHE A 128 7.52 -8.16 -12.84
N ILE A 129 7.70 -9.26 -13.54
CA ILE A 129 6.69 -9.86 -14.42
C ILE A 129 6.15 -11.06 -13.65
N ILE A 130 4.90 -10.96 -13.19
CA ILE A 130 4.31 -11.92 -12.25
C ILE A 130 3.19 -12.70 -12.94
N MET A 131 3.15 -14.01 -12.71
CA MET A 131 2.08 -14.89 -13.17
C MET A 131 1.88 -16.10 -12.23
N PRO A 132 0.69 -16.71 -12.17
CA PRO A 132 -0.58 -16.09 -12.52
C PRO A 132 -0.84 -14.88 -11.61
N CYS A 133 -1.72 -13.97 -12.06
CA CYS A 133 -2.30 -12.97 -11.17
C CYS A 133 -3.50 -13.58 -10.45
N ASP A 134 -3.73 -13.19 -9.20
CA ASP A 134 -4.93 -13.58 -8.47
C ASP A 134 -6.18 -13.10 -9.22
N GLU A 135 -7.15 -13.99 -9.45
CA GLU A 135 -8.41 -13.66 -10.11
C GLU A 135 -9.22 -12.62 -9.32
N THR A 136 -9.05 -12.55 -7.99
CA THR A 136 -9.69 -11.52 -7.16
C THR A 136 -9.17 -10.13 -7.46
N LEU A 137 -7.97 -9.99 -8.03
CA LEU A 137 -7.40 -8.70 -8.40
C LEU A 137 -8.32 -7.96 -9.37
N ALA A 138 -8.94 -8.68 -10.32
CA ALA A 138 -9.90 -8.10 -11.26
C ALA A 138 -11.18 -7.58 -10.57
N LEU A 139 -11.53 -8.12 -9.41
CA LEU A 139 -12.63 -7.64 -8.58
C LEU A 139 -12.19 -6.44 -7.74
N ASP A 140 -10.98 -6.47 -7.20
CA ASP A 140 -10.42 -5.42 -6.35
C ASP A 140 -10.09 -4.12 -7.10
N VAL A 141 -9.90 -4.20 -8.41
CA VAL A 141 -9.58 -3.06 -9.27
C VAL A 141 -10.83 -2.37 -9.82
N LYS A 142 -12.04 -2.94 -9.64
CA LYS A 142 -13.27 -2.29 -10.10
C LYS A 142 -13.59 -1.06 -9.25
N PRO A 143 -13.81 0.11 -9.86
CA PRO A 143 -14.30 1.26 -9.12
C PRO A 143 -15.67 0.95 -8.53
N ASN A 144 -15.85 1.23 -7.25
CA ASN A 144 -17.12 1.06 -6.56
C ASN A 144 -17.40 2.29 -5.70
N ASP A 145 -18.46 3.02 -6.05
CA ASP A 145 -18.83 4.27 -5.40
C ASP A 145 -19.29 4.08 -3.94
N LYS A 146 -19.62 2.85 -3.53
CA LYS A 146 -20.21 2.56 -2.22
C LYS A 146 -19.27 1.87 -1.23
N SER A 147 -18.17 1.26 -1.69
CA SER A 147 -17.26 0.54 -0.80
C SER A 147 -15.86 0.43 -1.38
N THR A 148 -14.87 0.57 -0.52
CA THR A 148 -13.45 0.42 -0.87
C THR A 148 -13.05 -1.06 -0.89
N THR A 149 -12.31 -1.46 -1.93
CA THR A 149 -11.76 -2.82 -2.03
C THR A 149 -10.59 -3.00 -1.05
N GLU A 150 -10.23 -4.25 -0.73
CA GLU A 150 -9.13 -4.50 0.21
C GLU A 150 -7.80 -3.98 -0.33
N LEU A 151 -7.57 -4.11 -1.64
CA LEU A 151 -6.41 -3.55 -2.31
C LEU A 151 -6.34 -2.02 -2.16
N GLN A 152 -7.46 -1.33 -2.43
CA GLN A 152 -7.52 0.13 -2.27
C GLN A 152 -7.23 0.55 -0.82
N LYS A 153 -7.83 -0.11 0.19
CA LYS A 153 -7.54 0.18 1.60
C LYS A 153 -6.07 0.00 1.97
N ILE A 154 -5.41 -1.00 1.37
CA ILE A 154 -3.98 -1.24 1.60
C ILE A 154 -3.14 -0.11 0.99
N LEU A 155 -3.42 0.25 -0.26
CA LEU A 155 -2.61 1.19 -1.03
C LEU A 155 -2.81 2.65 -0.60
N VAL A 156 -4.04 3.06 -0.31
CA VAL A 156 -4.39 4.44 0.07
C VAL A 156 -3.68 4.86 1.37
N GLY A 157 -3.54 3.92 2.33
CA GLY A 157 -2.83 4.15 3.59
C GLY A 157 -1.40 3.59 3.59
N PHE A 158 -0.76 3.40 2.44
CA PHE A 158 0.58 2.79 2.37
C PHE A 158 1.67 3.64 3.04
N SER A 159 1.62 4.95 2.82
CA SER A 159 2.53 5.93 3.42
C SER A 159 1.81 6.72 4.52
N ASN A 160 2.51 7.04 5.60
CA ASN A 160 1.93 7.77 6.73
C ASN A 160 1.71 9.27 6.43
N SER A 161 0.49 9.61 6.00
CA SER A 161 0.04 11.00 5.73
C SER A 161 -0.06 11.88 6.97
N LEU A 162 -0.12 11.31 8.17
CA LEU A 162 -0.28 12.03 9.43
C LEU A 162 1.06 12.48 10.03
N SER A 163 2.19 11.95 9.54
CA SER A 163 3.50 12.30 10.08
C SER A 163 3.99 13.69 9.65
N ASP A 164 4.72 14.38 10.53
CA ASP A 164 5.40 15.65 10.22
C ASP A 164 6.69 15.48 9.40
N ASN A 165 7.23 14.27 9.35
CA ASN A 165 8.36 13.95 8.50
C ASN A 165 7.91 13.96 7.04
N GLN A 166 8.14 15.09 6.37
CA GLN A 166 7.84 15.32 4.95
C GLN A 166 8.63 14.43 3.98
N GLU A 167 9.53 13.56 4.45
CA GLU A 167 10.15 12.55 3.61
C GLU A 167 9.20 11.36 3.46
N ALA A 168 8.10 11.55 2.74
CA ALA A 168 7.42 10.41 2.13
C ALA A 168 8.45 9.72 1.23
N VAL A 169 9.06 8.65 1.74
CA VAL A 169 10.12 7.91 1.01
C VAL A 169 9.57 7.39 -0.32
N LEU A 170 8.26 7.15 -0.39
CA LEU A 170 7.55 6.64 -1.55
C LEU A 170 6.19 7.33 -1.72
N THR A 171 5.94 7.83 -2.94
CA THR A 171 4.61 8.26 -3.41
C THR A 171 4.02 7.14 -4.26
N THR A 172 2.81 6.71 -3.93
CA THR A 172 2.13 5.62 -4.63
C THR A 172 1.01 6.16 -5.51
N LYS A 173 0.87 5.62 -6.72
CA LYS A 173 -0.26 5.86 -7.62
C LYS A 173 -0.78 4.53 -8.14
N PHE A 174 -2.10 4.40 -8.30
CA PHE A 174 -2.72 3.21 -8.87
C PHE A 174 -3.63 3.63 -10.02
N ARG A 175 -3.07 3.58 -11.23
CA ARG A 175 -3.76 3.98 -12.46
C ARG A 175 -4.30 2.76 -13.18
N LEU A 176 -5.61 2.73 -13.35
CA LEU A 176 -6.31 1.72 -14.12
C LEU A 176 -6.41 2.17 -15.58
N HIS A 177 -5.75 1.44 -16.49
CA HIS A 177 -5.81 1.66 -17.93
C HIS A 177 -6.83 0.70 -18.56
N GLN A 178 -7.92 1.23 -19.13
CA GLN A 178 -8.95 0.43 -19.80
C GLN A 178 -9.02 0.78 -21.29
N GLY A 179 -8.24 0.07 -22.10
CA GLY A 179 -8.18 0.29 -23.54
C GLY A 179 -7.75 1.72 -23.87
N ASN A 180 -8.65 2.46 -24.53
CA ASN A 180 -8.42 3.84 -24.96
C ASN A 180 -9.06 4.89 -24.05
N ALA A 181 -9.69 4.50 -22.93
CA ALA A 181 -10.22 5.45 -21.97
C ALA A 181 -9.08 6.15 -21.21
N ASP A 182 -9.34 7.37 -20.73
CA ASP A 182 -8.39 8.07 -19.87
C ASP A 182 -8.14 7.24 -18.59
N PRO A 183 -6.88 7.12 -18.11
CA PRO A 183 -6.57 6.30 -16.95
C PRO A 183 -7.29 6.81 -15.70
N GLN A 184 -7.87 5.88 -14.94
CA GLN A 184 -8.52 6.19 -13.68
C GLN A 184 -7.56 5.99 -12.52
N GLU A 185 -7.32 7.03 -11.72
CA GLU A 185 -6.56 6.92 -10.48
C GLU A 185 -7.47 6.41 -9.34
N LEU A 186 -7.10 5.29 -8.73
CA LEU A 186 -7.95 4.62 -7.73
C LEU A 186 -7.61 4.98 -6.29
N ILE A 187 -6.43 5.57 -6.00
CA ILE A 187 -5.97 5.74 -4.61
C ILE A 187 -5.67 7.18 -4.18
N GLU A 188 -5.76 8.18 -5.06
CA GLU A 188 -5.32 9.56 -4.76
C GLU A 188 -6.33 10.39 -3.94
N ALA A 189 -7.63 10.08 -3.98
CA ALA A 189 -8.66 11.04 -3.53
C ALA A 189 -9.27 10.83 -2.12
N GLY A 190 -8.77 9.89 -1.31
CA GLY A 190 -9.58 9.39 -0.17
C GLY A 190 -9.00 9.40 1.23
N PHE A 191 -7.67 9.38 1.40
CA PHE A 191 -7.11 9.05 2.72
C PHE A 191 -7.23 10.19 3.74
N PHE A 192 -7.08 9.83 5.01
CA PHE A 192 -6.96 10.78 6.11
C PHE A 192 -5.72 11.66 5.95
N ASN A 193 -5.89 12.94 6.25
CA ASN A 193 -4.81 13.91 6.35
C ASN A 193 -4.85 14.58 7.75
N LYS A 194 -3.89 15.48 8.00
CA LYS A 194 -3.79 16.18 9.29
C LYS A 194 -5.00 17.06 9.61
N LEU A 195 -5.64 17.61 8.58
CA LEU A 195 -6.86 18.40 8.75
C LEU A 195 -8.02 17.51 9.22
N ASP A 196 -8.16 16.31 8.64
CA ASP A 196 -9.14 15.32 9.11
C ASP A 196 -8.84 14.93 10.57
N ALA A 197 -7.56 14.71 10.90
CA ALA A 197 -7.16 14.33 12.24
C ALA A 197 -7.49 15.40 13.30
N ALA A 198 -7.29 16.68 12.96
CA ALA A 198 -7.60 17.81 13.83
C ALA A 198 -9.12 18.09 13.95
N ASN A 199 -9.93 17.59 13.02
CA ASN A 199 -11.37 17.87 12.93
C ASN A 199 -12.27 16.81 13.58
N GLY A 200 -11.73 15.81 14.29
CA GLY A 200 -12.56 14.89 15.08
C GLY A 200 -13.03 15.48 16.41
N ASP A 201 -13.89 14.74 17.10
CA ASP A 201 -14.37 15.11 18.43
C ASP A 201 -13.25 15.02 19.46
N HIS A 202 -12.53 13.89 19.46
CA HIS A 202 -11.39 13.68 20.33
C HIS A 202 -10.13 13.43 19.51
N PHE A 203 -9.02 13.92 20.02
CA PHE A 203 -7.72 13.73 19.40
C PHE A 203 -6.68 13.36 20.45
N VAL A 204 -5.91 12.33 20.17
CA VAL A 204 -4.84 11.84 21.04
C VAL A 204 -3.56 11.79 20.24
N GLU A 205 -2.54 12.44 20.75
CA GLU A 205 -1.18 12.38 20.22
C GLU A 205 -0.18 12.20 21.35
N GLY A 206 0.87 11.43 21.11
CA GLY A 206 1.92 11.24 22.10
C GLY A 206 2.90 10.15 21.75
N GLU A 207 3.71 9.80 22.74
CA GLU A 207 4.74 8.79 22.61
C GLU A 207 4.77 7.87 23.83
N PHE A 208 5.10 6.61 23.56
CA PHE A 208 5.45 5.62 24.56
C PHE A 208 6.96 5.48 24.61
N ASP A 209 7.52 5.52 25.82
CA ASP A 209 8.95 5.32 26.03
C ASP A 209 9.35 3.82 26.00
N GLU A 210 10.62 3.54 26.26
CA GLU A 210 11.15 2.17 26.29
C GLU A 210 10.59 1.29 27.41
N PHE A 211 9.91 1.87 28.41
CA PHE A 211 9.25 1.19 29.52
C PHE A 211 7.73 1.13 29.37
N GLY A 212 7.20 1.69 28.27
CA GLY A 212 5.77 1.75 27.95
C GLY A 212 5.02 2.85 28.70
N GLN A 213 5.72 3.85 29.24
CA GLN A 213 5.08 5.03 29.83
C GLN A 213 4.60 5.97 28.72
N PHE A 214 3.36 6.43 28.80
CA PHE A 214 2.81 7.36 27.82
C PHE A 214 3.02 8.80 28.26
N LYS A 215 3.41 9.66 27.31
CA LYS A 215 3.41 11.11 27.44
C LYS A 215 2.83 11.73 26.18
N GLY A 216 1.85 12.60 26.32
CA GLY A 216 1.20 13.21 25.16
C GLY A 216 0.14 14.23 25.51
N PHE A 217 -0.66 14.57 24.51
CA PHE A 217 -1.78 15.49 24.61
C PHE A 217 -3.08 14.78 24.25
N VAL A 218 -4.14 15.11 24.99
CA VAL A 218 -5.50 14.66 24.72
C VAL A 218 -6.39 15.88 24.59
N THR A 219 -7.06 15.98 23.46
CA THR A 219 -8.10 16.97 23.20
C THR A 219 -9.45 16.28 23.26
N VAL A 220 -10.34 16.78 24.10
CA VAL A 220 -11.70 16.25 24.27
C VAL A 220 -12.70 17.25 23.74
N TYR A 221 -13.60 16.81 22.86
CA TYR A 221 -14.63 17.65 22.22
C TYR A 221 -14.09 18.98 21.67
N ARG A 222 -12.98 18.92 20.93
CA ARG A 222 -12.31 20.10 20.34
C ARG A 222 -11.95 21.21 21.34
N GLY A 223 -11.80 20.87 22.62
CA GLY A 223 -11.33 21.79 23.66
C GLY A 223 -9.82 22.08 23.57
N GLU A 224 -9.28 22.69 24.62
CA GLU A 224 -7.84 22.91 24.73
C GLU A 224 -7.09 21.57 24.95
N PRO A 225 -5.98 21.32 24.24
CA PRO A 225 -5.16 20.12 24.45
C PRO A 225 -4.65 20.03 25.89
N GLN A 226 -4.90 18.89 26.54
CA GLN A 226 -4.44 18.63 27.91
C GLN A 226 -3.27 17.66 27.91
N GLN A 227 -2.20 18.01 28.62
CA GLN A 227 -1.04 17.13 28.75
C GLN A 227 -1.35 15.98 29.71
N HIS A 228 -1.08 14.75 29.28
CA HIS A 228 -1.20 13.55 30.09
C HIS A 228 0.11 12.79 30.18
N ILE A 229 0.37 12.24 31.38
CA ILE A 229 1.42 11.26 31.64
C ILE A 229 0.72 10.05 32.26
N ILE A 230 0.74 8.92 31.57
CA ILE A 230 0.10 7.68 32.04
C ILE A 230 1.20 6.68 32.33
N ASN A 231 1.28 6.28 33.59
CA ASN A 231 2.29 5.33 34.02
C ASN A 231 1.79 3.88 33.85
N TRP A 232 2.55 3.07 33.12
CA TRP A 232 2.30 1.64 33.02
C TRP A 232 3.09 0.89 34.10
N ASN A 233 2.40 0.57 35.19
CA ASN A 233 3.00 -0.05 36.37
C ASN A 233 3.24 -1.57 36.21
N GLU A 234 2.62 -2.21 35.23
CA GLU A 234 2.73 -3.67 35.05
C GLU A 234 4.04 -4.09 34.37
N SER A 235 4.83 -3.14 33.85
CA SER A 235 6.16 -3.44 33.32
C SER A 235 7.18 -3.71 34.42
N PHE A 236 6.89 -3.33 35.68
CA PHE A 236 7.81 -3.43 36.82
C PHE A 236 9.22 -2.86 36.53
N GLY A 237 9.31 -1.84 35.64
CA GLY A 237 10.58 -1.24 35.23
C GLY A 237 11.34 -2.02 34.15
N HIS A 238 10.77 -3.09 33.59
CA HIS A 238 11.33 -3.80 32.44
C HIS A 238 11.05 -3.06 31.13
N LYS A 239 12.02 -3.11 30.21
CA LYS A 239 11.85 -2.56 28.87
C LYS A 239 10.83 -3.36 28.08
N THR A 240 10.04 -2.66 27.27
CA THR A 240 9.09 -3.28 26.36
C THR A 240 9.81 -4.01 25.23
N ARG A 241 9.22 -5.10 24.73
CA ARG A 241 9.77 -5.83 23.57
C ARG A 241 9.61 -5.07 22.26
N CYS A 242 8.58 -4.22 22.16
CA CYS A 242 8.31 -3.41 20.98
C CYS A 242 9.15 -2.13 20.91
N GLY A 243 9.77 -1.72 22.02
CA GLY A 243 10.50 -0.46 22.10
C GLY A 243 9.57 0.76 22.12
N PRO A 244 10.14 1.97 22.06
CA PRO A 244 9.38 3.22 22.04
C PRO A 244 8.67 3.42 20.70
N PHE A 245 7.50 4.06 20.73
CA PHE A 245 6.74 4.38 19.53
C PHE A 245 5.85 5.61 19.74
N LYS A 246 5.45 6.24 18.64
CA LYS A 246 4.50 7.36 18.65
C LYS A 246 3.11 6.88 18.31
N ILE A 247 2.10 7.50 18.90
CA ILE A 247 0.69 7.25 18.61
C ILE A 247 0.01 8.57 18.26
N GLN A 248 -0.84 8.52 17.25
CA GLN A 248 -1.74 9.60 16.89
C GLN A 248 -3.02 8.98 16.37
N PHE A 249 -4.15 9.37 16.93
CA PHE A 249 -5.45 8.98 16.41
C PHE A 249 -6.53 10.00 16.77
N THR A 250 -7.57 9.97 15.97
CA THR A 250 -8.73 10.84 16.09
C THR A 250 -9.95 9.96 16.34
N TYR A 251 -10.89 10.43 17.14
CA TYR A 251 -12.14 9.73 17.41
C TYR A 251 -13.32 10.64 17.07
N LEU A 252 -14.27 10.12 16.30
CA LEU A 252 -15.52 10.79 15.95
C LEU A 252 -16.69 10.12 16.69
N GLN A 253 -17.63 10.90 17.21
CA GLN A 253 -18.82 10.31 17.84
C GLN A 253 -19.70 9.57 16.83
N GLY A 254 -20.31 8.48 17.30
CA GLY A 254 -21.15 7.61 16.48
C GLY A 254 -22.37 8.34 15.90
N ASP A 255 -22.93 9.28 16.67
CA ASP A 255 -24.07 10.09 16.30
C ASP A 255 -23.71 11.58 16.20
N ASN A 256 -24.25 12.24 15.18
CA ASN A 256 -23.99 13.68 14.94
C ASN A 256 -24.47 14.55 16.12
N SER A 257 -25.55 14.15 16.81
CA SER A 257 -26.07 14.86 17.98
C SER A 257 -25.11 14.86 19.18
N GLU A 258 -24.16 13.94 19.21
CA GLU A 258 -23.17 13.81 20.28
C GLU A 258 -21.83 14.44 19.90
N SER A 259 -21.67 14.89 18.66
CA SER A 259 -20.46 15.47 18.09
C SER A 259 -20.49 17.00 18.18
N LEU A 260 -19.31 17.62 18.38
CA LEU A 260 -19.09 19.06 18.23
C LEU A 260 -18.45 19.43 16.88
N VAL A 261 -18.27 18.46 16.00
CA VAL A 261 -17.89 18.67 14.60
C VAL A 261 -19.09 19.24 13.84
N SER A 262 -18.86 20.17 12.90
CA SER A 262 -19.91 20.70 12.04
C SER A 262 -20.58 19.58 11.23
N PRO A 263 -21.89 19.66 10.93
CA PRO A 263 -22.60 18.61 10.21
C PRO A 263 -21.95 18.22 8.87
N GLU A 264 -21.43 19.20 8.13
CA GLU A 264 -20.77 18.98 6.83
C GLU A 264 -19.50 18.15 7.01
N THR A 265 -18.59 18.59 7.89
CA THR A 265 -17.32 17.91 8.18
C THR A 265 -17.55 16.55 8.85
N TYR A 266 -18.59 16.43 9.67
CA TYR A 266 -18.98 15.17 10.29
C TYR A 266 -19.31 14.11 9.22
N VAL A 267 -20.11 14.48 8.21
CA VAL A 267 -20.46 13.56 7.10
C VAL A 267 -19.21 13.18 6.31
N GLU A 268 -18.33 14.13 6.02
CA GLU A 268 -17.08 13.89 5.30
C GLU A 268 -16.15 12.90 6.05
N ILE A 269 -15.86 13.16 7.32
CA ILE A 269 -15.00 12.30 8.14
C ILE A 269 -15.66 10.94 8.35
N LYS A 270 -16.98 10.88 8.59
CA LYS A 270 -17.70 9.62 8.76
C LYS A 270 -17.65 8.74 7.51
N ASN A 271 -17.75 9.34 6.32
CA ASN A 271 -17.58 8.61 5.06
C ASN A 271 -16.15 8.06 4.92
N LYS A 272 -15.13 8.86 5.28
CA LYS A 272 -13.73 8.39 5.30
C LYS A 272 -13.51 7.27 6.32
N LEU A 273 -14.08 7.37 7.53
CA LEU A 273 -14.03 6.32 8.56
C LEU A 273 -14.72 5.04 8.10
N HIS A 274 -15.80 5.13 7.35
CA HIS A 274 -16.45 3.95 6.79
C HIS A 274 -15.56 3.21 5.78
N MET A 275 -14.77 3.95 5.00
CA MET A 275 -13.88 3.42 3.96
C MET A 275 -12.52 2.95 4.51
N TYR A 276 -11.94 3.75 5.39
CA TYR A 276 -10.53 3.69 5.80
C TYR A 276 -10.34 3.70 7.32
N GLY A 277 -11.39 3.68 8.13
CA GLY A 277 -11.28 3.62 9.60
C GLY A 277 -10.48 2.40 10.06
N GLY A 278 -9.70 2.57 11.11
CA GLY A 278 -8.75 1.56 11.57
C GLY A 278 -7.52 2.12 12.27
N LEU A 279 -6.76 1.24 12.92
CA LEU A 279 -5.52 1.63 13.58
C LEU A 279 -4.30 1.21 12.76
N TYR A 280 -3.65 2.15 12.09
CA TYR A 280 -2.54 1.88 11.19
C TYR A 280 -1.21 1.85 11.93
N LEU A 281 -0.42 0.80 11.72
CA LEU A 281 0.95 0.72 12.20
C LEU A 281 1.91 1.10 11.08
N TYR A 282 2.81 2.04 11.36
CA TYR A 282 3.84 2.47 10.42
C TYR A 282 5.23 2.25 11.00
N LYS A 283 6.15 1.81 10.14
CA LYS A 283 7.58 1.75 10.43
C LYS A 283 8.31 2.49 9.32
N ASP A 284 9.13 3.47 9.69
CA ASP A 284 9.87 4.31 8.74
C ASP A 284 8.96 4.97 7.68
N GLY A 285 7.74 5.35 8.10
CA GLY A 285 6.72 5.97 7.23
C GLY A 285 5.92 5.00 6.36
N ILE A 286 6.28 3.71 6.34
CA ILE A 286 5.64 2.67 5.53
C ILE A 286 4.73 1.81 6.40
N ARG A 287 3.53 1.52 5.92
CA ARG A 287 2.54 0.70 6.63
C ARG A 287 3.02 -0.74 6.82
N VAL A 288 2.82 -1.26 8.03
CA VAL A 288 3.09 -2.66 8.39
C VAL A 288 1.78 -3.45 8.36
N LEU A 289 1.64 -4.35 7.40
CA LEU A 289 0.52 -5.30 7.32
C LEU A 289 0.80 -6.54 8.19
N PRO A 290 -0.25 -7.25 8.67
CA PRO A 290 -1.68 -7.02 8.44
C PRO A 290 -2.36 -6.13 9.51
N TYR A 291 -1.58 -5.46 10.36
CA TYR A 291 -2.10 -4.72 11.51
C TYR A 291 -2.99 -3.55 11.09
N GLY A 292 -4.10 -3.38 11.84
CA GLY A 292 -5.05 -2.29 11.65
C GLY A 292 -6.28 -2.60 10.83
N LYS A 293 -6.35 -3.79 10.25
CA LYS A 293 -7.57 -4.29 9.61
C LYS A 293 -8.58 -4.76 10.65
N GLN A 294 -9.87 -4.61 10.36
CA GLN A 294 -10.95 -5.12 11.22
C GLN A 294 -10.89 -6.65 11.38
N GLU A 295 -10.46 -7.36 10.34
CA GLU A 295 -10.24 -8.82 10.37
C GLU A 295 -9.08 -9.23 11.28
N PHE A 296 -8.13 -8.32 11.47
CA PHE A 296 -6.94 -8.49 12.30
C PHE A 296 -7.03 -7.55 13.52
N ASP A 297 -8.06 -7.75 14.34
CA ASP A 297 -8.30 -7.01 15.60
C ASP A 297 -7.28 -7.40 16.69
N PHE A 298 -6.01 -7.12 16.43
CA PHE A 298 -4.89 -7.55 17.27
C PHE A 298 -4.90 -6.88 18.66
N LEU A 299 -5.53 -5.71 18.79
CA LEU A 299 -5.75 -5.02 20.08
C LEU A 299 -7.12 -5.32 20.71
N ARG A 300 -7.95 -6.10 20.02
CA ARG A 300 -9.25 -6.60 20.46
C ARG A 300 -10.25 -5.48 20.73
N PHE A 301 -10.24 -4.40 19.96
CA PHE A 301 -11.18 -3.29 20.10
C PHE A 301 -12.62 -3.76 19.89
N GLU A 302 -12.90 -4.43 18.77
CA GLU A 302 -14.26 -4.88 18.43
C GLU A 302 -14.68 -6.08 19.30
N GLU A 303 -13.75 -6.97 19.63
CA GLU A 303 -14.02 -8.07 20.56
C GLU A 303 -14.41 -7.54 21.96
N LYS A 304 -13.65 -6.59 22.51
CA LYS A 304 -13.95 -5.96 23.82
C LYS A 304 -15.29 -5.23 23.78
N ARG A 305 -15.62 -4.59 22.67
CA ARG A 305 -16.90 -3.88 22.49
C ARG A 305 -18.10 -4.81 22.41
N THR A 306 -17.95 -5.95 21.75
CA THR A 306 -19.00 -6.98 21.72
C THR A 306 -19.21 -7.58 23.12
N LYS A 307 -18.13 -7.77 23.89
CA LYS A 307 -18.21 -8.34 25.24
C LYS A 307 -18.79 -7.37 26.26
N ASN A 308 -18.42 -6.08 26.21
CA ASN A 308 -18.85 -5.06 27.15
C ASN A 308 -19.06 -3.70 26.45
N ALA A 309 -20.18 -3.55 25.75
CA ALA A 309 -20.51 -2.35 24.99
C ALA A 309 -20.55 -1.05 25.83
N GLY A 310 -20.78 -1.15 27.14
CA GLY A 310 -20.82 0.01 28.04
C GLY A 310 -19.47 0.51 28.55
N SER A 311 -18.41 -0.31 28.50
CA SER A 311 -17.07 0.07 28.99
C SER A 311 -16.01 0.19 27.90
N ALA A 312 -16.27 -0.39 26.72
CA ALA A 312 -15.37 -0.36 25.59
C ALA A 312 -15.70 0.84 24.68
N PHE A 313 -14.94 1.91 24.86
CA PHE A 313 -15.13 3.18 24.15
C PHE A 313 -14.68 3.12 22.69
N PHE A 314 -13.55 2.48 22.41
CA PHE A 314 -12.92 2.52 21.08
C PHE A 314 -13.54 1.55 20.07
N SER A 315 -13.63 1.99 18.80
CA SER A 315 -14.07 1.18 17.65
C SER A 315 -13.31 1.58 16.39
N HIS A 316 -12.98 0.61 15.54
CA HIS A 316 -12.37 0.85 14.23
C HIS A 316 -13.26 1.66 13.28
N ARG A 317 -14.56 1.77 13.58
CA ARG A 317 -15.50 2.53 12.75
C ARG A 317 -15.55 4.01 13.11
N LEU A 318 -14.96 4.36 14.25
CA LEU A 318 -14.99 5.70 14.84
C LEU A 318 -13.59 6.28 15.02
N MET A 319 -12.55 5.50 14.69
CA MET A 319 -11.12 5.84 14.68
C MET A 319 -10.52 5.50 13.33
#